data_AF-D0UT00-F1
#
_entry.id   AF-D0UT00-F1
#
_cell.length_a   1.000
_cell.length_b   1.000
_cell.length_c   1.000
_cell.angle_alpha   90.00
_cell.angle_beta   90.00
_cell.angle_gamma   90.00
#
_symmetry.space_group_name_H-M   'P 1'
#
loop_
_entity.id
_entity.type
_entity.pdbx_description
1 polymer ?
#
loop_
_entity_poly.entity_id
_entity_poly.type
_entity_poly.pdbx_seq_one_letter_code
_entity_poly.pdbx_strand_id
1 'polypeptide(L)'
;LRFIKKKIRTEPNLPVCLNANQEEMTLQQVFDSINLSSYDLSVDVLDVHCDRETFHRFDKFNSKYNPVGESRLREVFLKTDNYIGGKYFAQIIKEVMADLEESKYQNAELRLSIYGKSIDEWDKLAIWATKHKVYSDNVRWLIQIPRLYDVYKSNNLVNSFQDILTNLFLPLFEVTNNPNSHPELHRFLQHVIGFDSVDDESKPEHMLVFDKDVNPPDSWTDADNPPYTYYIYYMFANMTVLNHFRRERDFNTFVFRP
;
A
#
# COMPACT_ATOMS: atom_id res chain seq x y z
N LEU A 1 -4.70 13.55 14.24
CA LEU A 1 -4.02 14.69 14.91
C LEU A 1 -3.79 14.46 16.41
N ARG A 2 -4.81 14.15 17.22
CA ARG A 2 -4.66 13.92 18.68
C ARG A 2 -3.58 12.88 19.02
N PHE A 3 -3.55 11.77 18.26
CA PHE A 3 -2.54 10.73 18.39
C PHE A 3 -1.11 11.26 18.23
N ILE A 4 -0.84 12.01 17.16
CA ILE A 4 0.48 12.60 16.87
C ILE A 4 0.90 13.55 17.99
N LYS A 5 0.00 14.45 18.43
CA LYS A 5 0.27 15.37 19.55
C LYS A 5 0.58 14.61 20.85
N LYS A 6 -0.13 13.50 21.12
CA LYS A 6 0.14 12.62 22.28
C LYS A 6 1.53 11.98 22.17
N LYS A 7 1.91 11.45 21.01
CA LYS A 7 3.20 10.78 20.80
C LYS A 7 4.40 11.70 20.91
N ILE A 8 4.31 12.93 20.42
CA ILE A 8 5.35 13.95 20.62
C ILE A 8 5.58 14.21 22.13
N ARG A 9 4.51 14.22 22.93
CA ARG A 9 4.62 14.46 24.38
C ARG A 9 5.14 13.24 25.14
N THR A 10 4.76 12.03 24.75
CA THR A 10 5.10 10.80 25.50
C THR A 10 6.40 10.15 25.05
N GLU A 11 6.75 10.26 23.77
CA GLU A 11 7.88 9.56 23.14
C GLU A 11 8.75 10.51 22.27
N PRO A 12 9.21 11.68 22.78
CA PRO A 12 9.96 12.66 21.97
C PRO A 12 11.34 12.14 21.50
N ASN A 13 12.00 11.32 22.33
CA ASN A 13 13.37 10.85 22.10
C ASN A 13 13.44 9.54 21.30
N LEU A 14 12.30 9.02 20.81
CA LEU A 14 12.31 7.79 20.03
C LEU A 14 12.94 8.07 18.65
N PRO A 15 13.96 7.32 18.20
CA PRO A 15 14.46 7.42 16.84
C PRO A 15 13.40 6.91 15.86
N VAL A 16 13.01 7.75 14.89
CA VAL A 16 11.89 7.48 13.97
C VAL A 16 12.29 7.47 12.49
N CYS A 17 13.40 8.08 12.12
CA CYS A 17 13.93 8.02 10.75
C CYS A 17 15.44 8.26 10.73
N LEU A 18 16.04 8.08 9.55
CA LEU A 18 17.44 8.42 9.29
C LEU A 18 17.52 9.73 8.52
N ASN A 19 18.51 10.55 8.83
CA ASN A 19 18.82 11.76 8.06
C ASN A 19 19.53 11.44 6.74
N ALA A 20 19.73 12.46 5.90
CA ALA A 20 20.52 12.35 4.66
C ALA A 20 21.95 11.84 4.90
N ASN A 21 22.48 12.06 6.12
CA ASN A 21 23.80 11.59 6.55
C ASN A 21 23.77 10.20 7.23
N GLN A 22 22.64 9.46 7.16
CA GLN A 22 22.41 8.17 7.83
C GLN A 22 22.45 8.19 9.37
N GLU A 23 22.32 9.37 9.99
CA GLU A 23 22.22 9.50 11.44
C GLU A 23 20.77 9.36 11.91
N GLU A 24 20.58 8.74 13.08
CA GLU A 24 19.25 8.57 13.69
C GLU A 24 18.65 9.92 14.10
N MET A 25 17.44 10.17 13.63
CA MET A 25 16.62 11.32 13.99
C MET A 25 15.53 10.90 14.96
N THR A 26 15.49 11.57 16.12
CA THR A 26 14.40 11.44 17.07
C THR A 26 13.13 12.11 16.57
N LEU A 27 11.97 11.70 17.10
CA LEU A 27 10.69 12.30 16.76
C LEU A 27 10.71 13.83 16.96
N GLN A 28 11.33 14.30 18.05
CA GLN A 28 11.48 15.74 18.30
C GLN A 28 12.32 16.43 17.21
N GLN A 29 13.47 15.87 16.83
CA GLN A 29 14.31 16.43 15.78
C GLN A 29 13.61 16.46 14.41
N VAL A 30 12.74 15.49 14.11
CA VAL A 30 11.92 15.54 12.89
C VAL A 30 10.99 16.75 12.91
N PHE A 31 10.32 17.02 14.03
CA PHE A 31 9.46 18.20 14.16
C PHE A 31 10.24 19.51 14.10
N ASP A 32 11.40 19.58 14.75
CA ASP A 32 12.28 20.74 14.73
C ASP A 32 12.80 21.01 13.29
N SER A 33 13.11 19.96 12.52
CA SER A 33 13.59 20.09 11.14
C SER A 33 12.55 20.68 10.17
N ILE A 34 11.27 20.51 10.47
CA ILE A 34 10.16 21.06 9.67
C ILE A 34 9.70 22.41 10.26
N ASN A 35 10.34 22.88 11.34
CA ASN A 35 10.00 24.11 12.07
C ASN A 35 8.52 24.16 12.47
N LEU A 36 7.98 23.03 12.92
CA LEU A 36 6.57 22.87 13.30
C LEU A 36 6.43 22.62 14.79
N SER A 37 5.62 23.44 15.46
CA SER A 37 5.20 23.16 16.82
C SER A 37 4.08 22.11 16.86
N SER A 38 4.01 21.35 17.96
CA SER A 38 2.88 20.45 18.23
C SER A 38 1.50 21.15 18.26
N TYR A 39 1.48 22.47 18.48
CA TYR A 39 0.26 23.28 18.44
C TYR A 39 -0.19 23.60 17.00
N ASP A 40 0.77 23.82 16.10
CA ASP A 40 0.54 24.22 14.70
C ASP A 40 0.23 23.03 13.77
N LEU A 41 0.25 21.81 14.31
CA LEU A 41 -0.07 20.60 13.54
C LEU A 41 -1.53 20.60 13.07
N SER A 42 -1.72 20.82 11.78
CA SER A 42 -3.00 20.67 11.06
C SER A 42 -2.99 19.42 10.18
N VAL A 43 -4.17 19.06 9.65
CA VAL A 43 -4.29 18.01 8.62
C VAL A 43 -3.53 18.42 7.36
N ASP A 44 -3.45 19.72 7.08
CA ASP A 44 -2.81 20.25 5.88
C ASP A 44 -1.30 20.01 5.87
N VAL A 45 -0.69 20.14 7.05
CA VAL A 45 0.74 19.93 7.27
C VAL A 45 1.14 18.45 7.11
N LEU A 46 0.20 17.52 7.28
CA LEU A 46 0.42 16.08 7.11
C LEU A 46 0.27 15.61 5.66
N ASP A 47 -0.14 16.49 4.74
CA ASP A 47 -0.37 16.20 3.31
C ASP A 47 -1.28 14.97 3.08
N VAL A 48 -2.33 14.87 3.91
CA VAL A 48 -3.33 13.77 3.88
C VAL A 48 -4.67 14.15 3.25
N HIS A 49 -4.78 15.30 2.58
CA HIS A 49 -6.05 15.75 1.99
C HIS A 49 -6.64 14.72 1.05
N CYS A 50 -7.97 14.62 0.99
CA CYS A 50 -8.67 14.02 -0.14
C CYS A 50 -9.75 15.04 -0.56
N ASP A 51 -9.33 16.10 -1.24
CA ASP A 51 -10.23 17.20 -1.63
C ASP A 51 -10.79 17.00 -3.04
N ARG A 52 -11.93 17.62 -3.37
CA ARG A 52 -12.48 17.64 -4.73
C ARG A 52 -11.52 18.26 -5.75
N GLU A 53 -10.65 19.17 -5.30
CA GLU A 53 -9.58 19.77 -6.13
C GLU A 53 -8.36 18.85 -6.34
N THR A 54 -8.31 17.67 -5.71
CA THR A 54 -7.25 16.68 -5.99
C THR A 54 -7.34 16.14 -7.43
N PHE A 55 -8.51 16.25 -8.08
CA PHE A 55 -8.71 15.90 -9.50
C PHE A 55 -7.96 16.81 -10.48
N HIS A 56 -7.41 17.96 -10.04
CA HIS A 56 -6.71 18.91 -10.91
C HIS A 56 -5.27 19.22 -10.45
N ARG A 57 -4.82 18.63 -9.34
CA ARG A 57 -3.50 18.85 -8.72
C ARG A 57 -2.79 17.50 -8.54
N PHE A 58 -2.25 17.01 -9.66
CA PHE A 58 -1.52 15.75 -9.83
C PHE A 58 -0.30 15.59 -8.90
N ASP A 59 0.31 16.69 -8.46
CA ASP A 59 1.37 16.74 -7.45
C ASP A 59 0.92 16.09 -6.13
N LYS A 60 -0.35 16.28 -5.74
CA LYS A 60 -0.93 15.75 -4.50
C LYS A 60 -1.45 14.31 -4.62
N PHE A 61 -1.69 13.78 -5.82
CA PHE A 61 -2.01 12.35 -5.99
C PHE A 61 -0.72 11.53 -5.96
N ASN A 62 0.30 11.99 -6.68
CA ASN A 62 1.62 11.38 -6.67
C ASN A 62 2.26 11.49 -5.28
N SER A 63 2.14 12.57 -4.51
CA SER A 63 2.70 12.62 -3.14
C SER A 63 2.06 11.61 -2.16
N LYS A 64 0.90 11.04 -2.49
CA LYS A 64 0.20 10.02 -1.69
C LYS A 64 0.57 8.60 -2.02
N TYR A 65 0.78 8.32 -3.30
CA TYR A 65 1.03 6.97 -3.81
C TYR A 65 2.47 6.75 -4.27
N ASN A 66 3.23 7.81 -4.59
CA ASN A 66 4.63 7.72 -4.95
C ASN A 66 5.47 7.48 -3.68
N PRO A 67 6.09 6.29 -3.52
CA PRO A 67 6.93 6.00 -2.37
C PRO A 67 8.22 6.82 -2.33
N VAL A 68 8.55 7.59 -3.38
CA VAL A 68 9.81 8.33 -3.55
C VAL A 68 9.71 9.80 -3.14
N GLY A 69 8.51 10.39 -3.07
CA GLY A 69 8.30 11.84 -2.90
C GLY A 69 7.73 12.27 -1.54
N GLU A 70 7.83 11.46 -0.49
CA GLU A 70 6.98 11.58 0.70
C GLU A 70 7.39 12.65 1.71
N SER A 71 6.39 13.24 2.36
CA SER A 71 6.56 14.01 3.60
C SER A 71 7.06 13.09 4.72
N ARG A 72 8.17 13.45 5.39
CA ARG A 72 8.76 12.69 6.50
C ARG A 72 7.75 12.31 7.59
N LEU A 73 6.74 13.16 7.82
CA LEU A 73 5.69 12.87 8.80
C LEU A 73 4.73 11.75 8.33
N ARG A 74 4.44 11.68 7.03
CA ARG A 74 3.63 10.60 6.44
C ARG A 74 4.36 9.26 6.60
N GLU A 75 5.64 9.23 6.28
CA GLU A 75 6.44 8.01 6.40
C GLU A 75 6.45 7.48 7.84
N VAL A 76 6.63 8.36 8.83
CA VAL A 76 6.69 7.97 10.25
C VAL A 76 5.32 7.51 10.79
N PHE A 77 4.23 8.20 10.45
CA PHE A 77 2.92 7.96 11.08
C PHE A 77 1.96 7.10 10.26
N LEU A 78 2.09 7.07 8.94
CA LEU A 78 1.06 6.53 8.03
C LEU A 78 1.58 5.42 7.10
N LYS A 79 2.85 5.02 7.21
CA LYS A 79 3.39 3.87 6.48
C LYS A 79 3.55 2.63 7.35
N THR A 80 3.39 1.48 6.70
CA THR A 80 3.59 0.15 7.25
C THR A 80 5.08 -0.22 7.28
N ASP A 81 5.81 0.12 6.22
CA ASP A 81 7.26 -0.04 6.08
C ASP A 81 7.95 1.31 6.38
N ASN A 82 8.56 1.42 7.56
CA ASN A 82 9.36 2.57 7.99
C ASN A 82 10.41 2.12 9.02
N TYR A 83 11.28 3.04 9.45
CA TYR A 83 12.37 2.72 10.40
C TYR A 83 11.87 2.10 11.73
N ILE A 84 10.68 2.49 12.21
CA ILE A 84 10.06 1.92 13.43
C ILE A 84 9.18 0.69 13.16
N GLY A 85 9.22 0.15 11.94
CA GLY A 85 8.42 -0.98 11.49
C GLY A 85 6.91 -0.73 11.57
N GLY A 86 6.45 0.46 11.21
CA GLY A 86 5.03 0.82 11.14
C GLY A 86 4.30 0.84 12.48
N LYS A 87 5.02 0.95 13.60
CA LYS A 87 4.46 0.92 14.98
C LYS A 87 3.37 1.96 15.19
N TYR A 88 3.57 3.20 14.73
CA TYR A 88 2.59 4.27 14.90
C TYR A 88 1.36 4.07 14.04
N PHE A 89 1.54 3.66 12.78
CA PHE A 89 0.42 3.37 11.90
C PHE A 89 -0.45 2.24 12.47
N ALA A 90 0.17 1.16 12.96
CA ALA A 90 -0.56 0.06 13.59
C ALA A 90 -1.33 0.49 14.86
N GLN A 91 -0.76 1.38 15.68
CA GLN A 91 -1.44 1.91 16.86
C GLN A 91 -2.65 2.76 16.48
N ILE A 92 -2.54 3.59 15.44
CA ILE A 92 -3.67 4.39 14.94
C ILE A 92 -4.80 3.46 14.46
N ILE A 93 -4.46 2.45 13.65
CA ILE A 93 -5.46 1.51 13.14
C ILE A 93 -6.12 0.73 14.27
N LYS A 94 -5.38 0.37 15.33
CA LYS A 94 -5.97 -0.27 16.51
C LYS A 94 -6.95 0.60 17.27
N GLU A 95 -6.66 1.90 17.44
CA GLU A 95 -7.61 2.82 18.04
C GLU A 95 -8.90 2.87 17.20
N VAL A 96 -8.77 2.92 15.86
CA VAL A 96 -9.93 2.88 14.94
C VAL A 96 -10.69 1.55 15.00
N MET A 97 -9.98 0.43 15.05
CA MET A 97 -10.60 -0.90 15.17
C MET A 97 -11.37 -1.05 16.48
N ALA A 98 -10.82 -0.54 17.60
CA ALA A 98 -11.50 -0.56 18.89
C ALA A 98 -12.81 0.26 18.87
N ASP A 99 -12.78 1.45 18.25
CA ASP A 99 -13.98 2.29 18.10
C ASP A 99 -15.05 1.60 17.21
N LEU A 100 -14.62 0.88 16.17
CA LEU A 100 -15.52 0.11 15.29
C LEU A 100 -16.11 -1.13 16.00
N GLU A 101 -15.33 -1.79 16.85
CA GLU A 101 -15.80 -2.94 17.65
C GLU A 101 -16.81 -2.52 18.74
N GLU A 102 -16.65 -1.33 19.32
CA GLU A 102 -17.65 -0.75 20.24
C GLU A 102 -18.99 -0.51 19.52
N SER A 103 -18.93 -0.19 18.22
CA SER A 103 -20.10 0.04 17.37
C SER A 103 -20.56 -1.26 16.69
N LYS A 104 -21.39 -2.06 17.38
CA LYS A 104 -21.86 -3.40 16.94
C LYS A 104 -22.27 -3.55 15.46
N TYR A 105 -22.84 -2.52 14.83
CA TYR A 105 -23.36 -2.59 13.45
C TYR A 105 -22.50 -1.87 12.42
N GLN A 106 -21.31 -1.40 12.80
CA GLN A 106 -20.38 -0.76 11.89
C GLN A 106 -19.31 -1.76 11.47
N ASN A 107 -19.15 -1.91 10.16
CA ASN A 107 -18.09 -2.70 9.56
C ASN A 107 -17.31 -1.81 8.59
N ALA A 108 -16.02 -2.07 8.43
CA ALA A 108 -15.17 -1.31 7.53
C ALA A 108 -14.34 -2.24 6.64
N GLU A 109 -14.29 -1.87 5.37
CA GLU A 109 -13.37 -2.45 4.39
C GLU A 109 -12.24 -1.43 4.17
N LEU A 110 -11.12 -1.65 4.86
CA LEU A 110 -9.96 -0.76 4.78
C LEU A 110 -9.05 -1.18 3.63
N ARG A 111 -8.37 -0.20 3.02
CA ARG A 111 -7.46 -0.44 1.90
C ARG A 111 -6.00 -0.29 2.33
N LEU A 112 -5.16 -1.24 1.90
CA LEU A 112 -3.70 -1.19 2.07
C LEU A 112 -3.04 -1.27 0.70
N SER A 113 -2.05 -0.41 0.46
CA SER A 113 -1.34 -0.40 -0.81
C SER A 113 -0.28 -1.49 -0.88
N ILE A 114 -0.22 -2.17 -2.02
CA ILE A 114 0.96 -2.91 -2.47
C ILE A 114 1.32 -2.36 -3.85
N TYR A 115 2.56 -1.94 -3.99
CA TYR A 115 3.07 -1.24 -5.17
C TYR A 115 3.58 -2.20 -6.25
N GLY A 116 4.00 -3.42 -5.87
CA GLY A 116 4.56 -4.39 -6.82
C GLY A 116 5.97 -4.03 -7.28
N LYS A 117 6.68 -3.21 -6.48
CA LYS A 117 8.07 -2.79 -6.77
C LYS A 117 9.11 -3.88 -6.46
N SER A 118 8.78 -4.76 -5.53
CA SER A 118 9.67 -5.80 -5.01
C SER A 118 8.85 -6.98 -4.53
N ILE A 119 9.38 -8.20 -4.69
CA ILE A 119 8.72 -9.44 -4.26
C ILE A 119 8.48 -9.50 -2.74
N ASP A 120 9.39 -8.93 -1.95
CA ASP A 120 9.35 -8.95 -0.48
C ASP A 120 8.24 -8.06 0.13
N GLU A 121 7.51 -7.30 -0.70
CA GLU A 121 6.53 -6.32 -0.22
C GLU A 121 5.37 -6.99 0.53
N TRP A 122 4.92 -8.15 0.04
CA TRP A 122 3.90 -8.96 0.70
C TRP A 122 4.35 -9.44 2.07
N ASP A 123 5.59 -9.94 2.18
CA ASP A 123 6.13 -10.48 3.42
C ASP A 123 6.33 -9.38 4.46
N LYS A 124 6.84 -8.21 4.04
CA LYS A 124 6.95 -7.04 4.91
C LYS A 124 5.59 -6.61 5.44
N LEU A 125 4.57 -6.56 4.58
CA LEU A 125 3.22 -6.18 4.98
C LEU A 125 2.61 -7.21 5.95
N ALA A 126 2.80 -8.50 5.67
CA ALA A 126 2.31 -9.58 6.51
C ALA A 126 3.00 -9.59 7.89
N ILE A 127 4.32 -9.42 7.93
CA ILE A 127 5.08 -9.30 9.18
C ILE A 127 4.57 -8.11 9.98
N TRP A 128 4.33 -6.95 9.35
CA TRP A 128 3.75 -5.79 10.02
C TRP A 128 2.38 -6.12 10.63
N ALA A 129 1.49 -6.74 9.85
CA ALA A 129 0.13 -7.06 10.29
C ALA A 129 0.12 -8.05 11.47
N THR A 130 0.91 -9.13 11.42
CA THR A 130 0.96 -10.11 12.50
C THR A 130 1.72 -9.61 13.72
N LYS A 131 2.89 -8.98 13.54
CA LYS A 131 3.72 -8.46 14.65
C LYS A 131 2.92 -7.48 15.49
N HIS A 132 2.19 -6.59 14.82
CA HIS A 132 1.34 -5.62 15.51
C HIS A 132 -0.05 -6.14 15.81
N LYS A 133 -0.47 -7.34 15.37
CA LYS A 133 -1.81 -7.89 15.61
C LYS A 133 -2.92 -6.93 15.17
N VAL A 134 -2.89 -6.51 13.91
CA VAL A 134 -3.83 -5.54 13.33
C VAL A 134 -5.01 -6.27 12.69
N TYR A 135 -5.80 -6.93 13.53
CA TYR A 135 -7.00 -7.68 13.12
C TYR A 135 -8.20 -7.28 13.97
N SER A 136 -9.39 -7.38 13.37
CA SER A 136 -10.68 -7.16 14.00
C SER A 136 -11.75 -7.97 13.27
N ASP A 137 -12.84 -8.31 13.94
CA ASP A 137 -13.97 -9.03 13.32
C ASP A 137 -14.78 -8.11 12.40
N ASN A 138 -14.86 -6.82 12.76
CA ASN A 138 -15.60 -5.79 12.02
C ASN A 138 -14.82 -5.21 10.83
N VAL A 139 -13.53 -5.56 10.70
CA VAL A 139 -12.64 -5.00 9.68
C VAL A 139 -12.09 -6.08 8.75
N ARG A 140 -12.14 -5.79 7.45
CA ARG A 140 -11.51 -6.59 6.39
C ARG A 140 -10.64 -5.71 5.51
N TRP A 141 -9.62 -6.34 4.92
CA TRP A 141 -8.63 -5.63 4.11
C TRP A 141 -8.86 -5.87 2.62
N LEU A 142 -8.84 -4.79 1.84
CA LEU A 142 -8.61 -4.83 0.40
C LEU A 142 -7.18 -4.38 0.12
N ILE A 143 -6.55 -5.07 -0.83
CA ILE A 143 -5.23 -4.69 -1.29
C ILE A 143 -5.40 -3.81 -2.53
N GLN A 144 -5.05 -2.54 -2.39
CA GLN A 144 -5.06 -1.59 -3.50
C GLN A 144 -3.71 -1.60 -4.22
N ILE A 145 -3.75 -1.61 -5.54
CA ILE A 145 -2.57 -1.70 -6.41
C ILE A 145 -2.55 -0.46 -7.30
N PRO A 146 -1.68 0.50 -7.01
CA PRO A 146 -1.54 1.70 -7.83
C PRO A 146 -0.98 1.41 -9.22
N ARG A 147 -1.58 1.94 -10.28
CA ARG A 147 -1.11 1.77 -11.67
C ARG A 147 0.00 2.77 -12.01
N LEU A 148 1.17 2.62 -11.40
CA LEU A 148 2.31 3.55 -11.50
C LEU A 148 3.53 2.92 -12.22
N TYR A 149 3.31 2.13 -13.28
CA TYR A 149 4.42 1.46 -13.97
C TYR A 149 5.39 2.45 -14.60
N ASP A 150 4.88 3.55 -15.16
CA ASP A 150 5.67 4.67 -15.70
C ASP A 150 6.72 5.19 -14.69
N VAL A 151 6.31 5.41 -13.44
CA VAL A 151 7.18 5.86 -12.34
C VAL A 151 8.21 4.79 -11.97
N TYR A 152 7.82 3.52 -11.95
CA TYR A 152 8.77 2.44 -11.61
C TYR A 152 9.78 2.21 -12.73
N LYS A 153 9.34 2.34 -13.97
CA LYS A 153 10.17 2.24 -15.17
C LYS A 153 11.16 3.39 -15.26
N SER A 154 10.74 4.63 -15.03
CA SER A 154 11.63 5.79 -15.03
C SER A 154 12.71 5.73 -13.94
N ASN A 155 12.39 5.07 -12.82
CA ASN A 155 13.33 4.84 -11.72
C ASN A 155 14.17 3.55 -11.87
N ASN A 156 14.04 2.82 -12.98
CA ASN A 156 14.70 1.53 -13.23
C ASN A 156 14.44 0.48 -12.14
N LEU A 157 13.28 0.52 -11.49
CA LEU A 157 12.88 -0.48 -10.49
C LEU A 157 12.31 -1.74 -11.14
N VAL A 158 11.70 -1.59 -12.32
CA VAL A 158 11.11 -2.69 -13.10
C VAL A 158 11.54 -2.56 -14.56
N ASN A 159 11.77 -3.70 -15.21
CA ASN A 159 12.17 -3.76 -16.62
C ASN A 159 10.97 -3.99 -17.54
N SER A 160 10.00 -4.77 -17.10
CA SER A 160 8.80 -5.11 -17.87
C SER A 160 7.55 -5.05 -17.01
N PHE A 161 6.38 -5.01 -17.64
CA PHE A 161 5.12 -5.13 -16.90
C PHE A 161 4.99 -6.49 -16.19
N GLN A 162 5.59 -7.54 -16.75
CA GLN A 162 5.66 -8.85 -16.11
C GLN A 162 6.33 -8.81 -14.73
N ASP A 163 7.31 -7.94 -14.51
CA ASP A 163 7.98 -7.84 -13.20
C ASP A 163 6.98 -7.41 -12.12
N ILE A 164 6.07 -6.48 -12.43
CA ILE A 164 5.00 -6.06 -11.51
C ILE A 164 4.05 -7.22 -11.23
N LEU A 165 3.58 -7.92 -12.28
CA LEU A 165 2.69 -9.07 -12.10
C LEU A 165 3.36 -10.18 -11.27
N THR A 166 4.65 -10.41 -11.49
CA THR A 166 5.44 -11.40 -10.76
C THR A 166 5.54 -11.00 -9.28
N ASN A 167 5.91 -9.76 -8.98
CA ASN A 167 5.99 -9.25 -7.62
C ASN A 167 4.64 -9.33 -6.88
N LEU A 168 3.52 -9.14 -7.59
CA LEU A 168 2.19 -9.18 -7.01
C LEU A 168 1.68 -10.60 -6.78
N PHE A 169 1.81 -11.50 -7.76
CA PHE A 169 1.14 -12.80 -7.73
C PHE A 169 2.05 -13.96 -7.31
N LEU A 170 3.35 -13.91 -7.59
CA LEU A 170 4.26 -15.02 -7.28
C LEU A 170 4.25 -15.37 -5.77
N PRO A 171 4.37 -14.42 -4.83
CA PRO A 171 4.29 -14.73 -3.40
C PRO A 171 2.97 -15.38 -3.00
N LEU A 172 1.87 -14.97 -3.63
CA LEU A 172 0.54 -15.52 -3.36
C LEU A 172 0.40 -16.97 -3.85
N PHE A 173 0.98 -17.29 -5.01
CA PHE A 173 1.04 -18.66 -5.51
C PHE A 173 1.93 -19.54 -4.64
N GLU A 174 3.09 -19.04 -4.22
CA GLU A 174 4.01 -19.76 -3.32
C GLU A 174 3.34 -20.10 -1.98
N VAL A 175 2.67 -19.14 -1.34
CA VAL A 175 1.93 -19.37 -0.09
C VAL A 175 0.76 -20.32 -0.29
N THR A 176 0.06 -20.19 -1.42
CA THR A 176 -1.05 -21.09 -1.73
C THR A 176 -0.53 -22.51 -1.95
N ASN A 177 0.66 -22.70 -2.52
CA ASN A 177 1.29 -24.00 -2.73
C ASN A 177 1.88 -24.61 -1.44
N ASN A 178 2.52 -23.79 -0.60
CA ASN A 178 3.03 -24.22 0.69
C ASN A 178 2.82 -23.12 1.75
N PRO A 179 1.84 -23.27 2.66
CA PRO A 179 1.61 -22.28 3.73
C PRO A 179 2.83 -22.06 4.65
N ASN A 180 3.78 -22.99 4.69
CA ASN A 180 4.99 -22.87 5.49
C ASN A 180 6.09 -22.02 4.82
N SER A 181 5.98 -21.69 3.53
CA SER A 181 6.97 -20.81 2.88
C SER A 181 6.90 -19.41 3.50
N HIS A 182 5.69 -18.85 3.58
CA HIS A 182 5.42 -17.55 4.20
C HIS A 182 4.26 -17.66 5.20
N PRO A 183 4.54 -18.11 6.44
CA PRO A 183 3.49 -18.41 7.42
C PRO A 183 2.73 -17.16 7.87
N GLU A 184 3.42 -16.01 7.95
CA GLU A 184 2.78 -14.74 8.32
C GLU A 184 1.88 -14.23 7.20
N LEU A 185 2.31 -14.37 5.94
CA LEU A 185 1.49 -14.01 4.79
C LEU A 185 0.24 -14.88 4.70
N HIS A 186 0.35 -16.19 4.95
CA HIS A 186 -0.81 -17.07 5.00
C HIS A 186 -1.87 -16.60 6.01
N ARG A 187 -1.45 -16.21 7.23
CA ARG A 187 -2.35 -15.68 8.27
C ARG A 187 -2.96 -14.34 7.85
N PHE A 188 -2.15 -13.44 7.32
CA PHE A 188 -2.63 -12.13 6.87
C PHE A 188 -3.69 -12.26 5.78
N LEU A 189 -3.48 -13.15 4.81
CA LEU A 189 -4.41 -13.38 3.71
C LEU A 189 -5.80 -13.85 4.16
N GLN A 190 -5.95 -14.47 5.34
CA GLN A 190 -7.27 -14.84 5.88
C GLN A 190 -8.16 -13.62 6.17
N HIS A 191 -7.56 -12.45 6.41
CA HIS A 191 -8.28 -11.19 6.65
C HIS A 191 -8.41 -10.32 5.39
N VAL A 192 -7.77 -10.74 4.29
CA VAL A 192 -7.83 -10.06 2.99
C VAL A 192 -9.00 -10.63 2.19
N ILE A 193 -9.84 -9.74 1.65
CA ILE A 193 -11.04 -10.11 0.90
C ILE A 193 -10.94 -9.86 -0.59
N GLY A 194 -10.02 -9.01 -1.04
CA GLY A 194 -9.99 -8.61 -2.43
C GLY A 194 -8.85 -7.70 -2.82
N PHE A 195 -8.81 -7.44 -4.12
CA PHE A 195 -7.88 -6.55 -4.79
C PHE A 195 -8.64 -5.40 -5.43
N ASP A 196 -8.04 -4.22 -5.37
CA ASP A 196 -8.53 -2.97 -5.95
C ASP A 196 -7.39 -2.37 -6.81
N SER A 197 -7.70 -1.80 -7.96
CA SER A 197 -6.70 -1.21 -8.86
C SER A 197 -6.97 0.28 -8.99
N VAL A 198 -6.00 1.11 -8.59
CA VAL A 198 -6.22 2.54 -8.44
C VAL A 198 -5.24 3.35 -9.30
N ASP A 199 -5.74 4.34 -10.02
CA ASP A 199 -4.97 5.44 -10.60
C ASP A 199 -5.91 6.61 -10.86
N ASP A 200 -5.39 7.69 -11.43
CA ASP A 200 -6.17 8.81 -11.90
C ASP A 200 -6.90 8.49 -13.22
N GLU A 201 -8.19 8.18 -13.09
CA GLU A 201 -9.08 7.88 -14.22
C GLU A 201 -9.35 9.09 -15.14
N SER A 202 -8.86 10.29 -14.80
CA SER A 202 -8.95 11.45 -15.69
C SER A 202 -7.81 11.55 -16.70
N LYS A 203 -6.74 10.75 -16.54
CA LYS A 203 -5.61 10.73 -17.47
C LYS A 203 -6.09 10.22 -18.84
N PRO A 204 -5.81 10.95 -19.93
CA PRO A 204 -6.07 10.44 -21.26
C PRO A 204 -5.13 9.27 -21.53
N GLU A 205 -5.68 8.06 -21.59
CA GLU A 205 -4.94 6.89 -22.02
C GLU A 205 -4.99 6.79 -23.54
N HIS A 206 -3.84 6.45 -24.15
CA HIS A 206 -3.86 6.00 -25.54
C HIS A 206 -4.63 4.68 -25.56
N MET A 207 -5.90 4.73 -25.99
CA MET A 207 -6.71 3.54 -26.22
C MET A 207 -6.05 2.73 -27.34
N LEU A 208 -5.09 1.90 -26.98
CA LEU A 208 -4.81 0.71 -27.76
C LEU A 208 -6.07 -0.14 -27.64
N VAL A 209 -6.75 -0.32 -28.76
CA VAL A 209 -7.73 -1.41 -28.88
C VAL A 209 -7.00 -2.65 -28.38
N PHE A 210 -7.54 -3.30 -27.34
CA PHE A 210 -6.97 -4.54 -26.81
C PHE A 210 -7.18 -5.64 -27.85
N ASP A 211 -6.36 -5.61 -28.88
CA ASP A 211 -6.37 -6.50 -30.04
C ASP A 211 -5.29 -7.57 -29.87
N LYS A 212 -5.28 -8.56 -30.75
CA LYS A 212 -4.33 -9.67 -30.74
C LYS A 212 -2.87 -9.22 -30.91
N ASP A 213 -2.65 -8.05 -31.46
CA ASP A 213 -1.32 -7.50 -31.74
C ASP A 213 -0.71 -6.75 -30.53
N VAL A 214 -1.41 -6.70 -29.40
CA VAL A 214 -0.91 -6.08 -28.18
C VAL A 214 0.21 -6.94 -27.56
N ASN A 215 1.31 -6.30 -27.21
CA ASN A 215 2.48 -6.95 -26.63
C ASN A 215 2.13 -7.68 -25.32
N PRO A 216 2.63 -8.92 -25.11
CA PRO A 216 2.49 -9.62 -23.84
C PRO A 216 3.25 -8.89 -22.71
N PRO A 217 2.95 -9.16 -21.42
CA PRO A 217 3.55 -8.47 -20.28
C PRO A 217 5.08 -8.48 -20.28
N ASP A 218 5.66 -9.61 -20.71
CA ASP A 218 7.11 -9.82 -20.79
C ASP A 218 7.77 -8.90 -21.82
N SER A 219 7.03 -8.54 -22.87
CA SER A 219 7.50 -7.70 -23.98
C SER A 219 7.07 -6.24 -23.83
N TRP A 220 6.26 -5.91 -22.81
CA TRP A 220 5.91 -4.53 -22.50
C TRP A 220 7.08 -3.86 -21.77
N THR A 221 7.97 -3.25 -22.55
CA THR A 221 9.15 -2.54 -22.04
C THR A 221 9.11 -1.03 -22.29
N ASP A 222 8.02 -0.54 -22.85
CA ASP A 222 7.84 0.89 -23.16
C ASP A 222 7.87 1.73 -21.89
N ALA A 223 8.18 3.02 -22.04
CA ALA A 223 8.20 3.98 -20.94
C ALA A 223 6.79 4.42 -20.52
N ASP A 224 5.81 4.26 -21.43
CA ASP A 224 4.43 4.65 -21.19
C ASP A 224 3.70 3.62 -20.31
N ASN A 225 2.77 4.13 -19.51
CA ASN A 225 1.92 3.30 -18.66
C ASN A 225 1.00 2.42 -19.52
N PRO A 226 0.87 1.11 -19.26
CA PRO A 226 -0.11 0.29 -19.94
C PRO A 226 -1.54 0.84 -19.76
N PRO A 227 -2.41 0.71 -20.76
CA PRO A 227 -3.82 1.12 -20.64
C PRO A 227 -4.55 0.40 -19.50
N TYR A 228 -5.61 1.01 -18.97
CA TYR A 228 -6.45 0.44 -17.92
C TYR A 228 -6.93 -0.97 -18.25
N THR A 229 -7.42 -1.18 -19.47
CA THR A 229 -7.92 -2.49 -19.94
C THR A 229 -6.85 -3.58 -19.85
N TYR A 230 -5.60 -3.22 -20.13
CA TYR A 230 -4.45 -4.11 -20.03
C TYR A 230 -4.19 -4.52 -18.58
N TYR A 231 -4.12 -3.55 -17.67
CA TYR A 231 -3.98 -3.79 -16.23
C TYR A 231 -5.06 -4.73 -15.71
N ILE A 232 -6.32 -4.38 -15.95
CA ILE A 232 -7.47 -5.14 -15.46
C ILE A 232 -7.48 -6.56 -16.00
N TYR A 233 -7.18 -6.76 -17.30
CA TYR A 233 -7.15 -8.09 -17.90
C TYR A 233 -6.14 -9.01 -17.21
N TYR A 234 -4.88 -8.58 -17.10
CA TYR A 234 -3.83 -9.43 -16.52
C TYR A 234 -4.00 -9.61 -15.01
N MET A 235 -4.47 -8.57 -14.30
CA MET A 235 -4.81 -8.68 -12.88
C MET A 235 -5.93 -9.69 -12.66
N PHE A 236 -7.00 -9.61 -13.45
CA PHE A 236 -8.15 -10.50 -13.34
C PHE A 236 -7.82 -11.94 -13.75
N ALA A 237 -7.05 -12.13 -14.82
CA ALA A 237 -6.64 -13.45 -15.29
C ALA A 237 -5.80 -14.19 -14.22
N ASN A 238 -4.77 -13.52 -13.70
CA ASN A 238 -3.91 -14.11 -12.65
C ASN A 238 -4.70 -14.36 -11.36
N MET A 239 -5.55 -13.43 -10.94
CA MET A 239 -6.39 -13.61 -9.75
C MET A 239 -7.38 -14.77 -9.93
N THR A 240 -7.94 -14.97 -11.13
CA THR A 240 -8.86 -16.09 -11.40
C THR A 240 -8.17 -17.43 -11.25
N VAL A 241 -6.97 -17.57 -11.82
CA VAL A 241 -6.16 -18.79 -11.68
C VAL A 241 -5.77 -19.02 -10.22
N LEU A 242 -5.33 -17.97 -9.52
CA LEU A 242 -5.00 -18.03 -8.09
C LEU A 242 -6.21 -18.46 -7.26
N ASN A 243 -7.39 -17.88 -7.51
CA ASN A 243 -8.61 -18.23 -6.80
C ASN A 243 -9.06 -19.65 -7.06
N HIS A 244 -8.87 -20.18 -8.27
CA HIS A 244 -9.15 -21.58 -8.56
C HIS A 244 -8.24 -22.48 -7.72
N PHE A 245 -6.94 -22.19 -7.71
CA PHE A 245 -5.98 -22.95 -6.91
C PHE A 245 -6.24 -22.85 -5.40
N ARG A 246 -6.57 -21.66 -4.90
CA ARG A 246 -6.94 -21.45 -3.49
C ARG A 246 -8.20 -22.21 -3.12
N ARG A 247 -9.20 -22.25 -4.00
CA ARG A 247 -10.45 -22.99 -3.80
C ARG A 247 -10.21 -24.50 -3.74
N GLU A 248 -9.33 -25.05 -4.58
CA GLU A 248 -8.96 -26.47 -4.53
C GLU A 248 -8.30 -26.87 -3.20
N ARG A 249 -7.70 -25.91 -2.48
CA ARG A 249 -7.08 -26.12 -1.16
C ARG A 249 -7.95 -25.64 0.01
N ASP A 250 -9.22 -25.34 -0.23
CA ASP A 250 -10.17 -24.81 0.76
C ASP A 250 -9.72 -23.51 1.45
N PHE A 251 -8.93 -22.69 0.75
CA PHE A 251 -8.53 -21.35 1.21
C PHE A 251 -9.53 -20.28 0.78
N ASN A 252 -9.47 -19.12 1.45
CA ASN A 252 -10.29 -17.97 1.09
C ASN A 252 -9.91 -17.45 -0.31
N THR A 253 -10.92 -17.07 -1.09
CA THR A 253 -10.76 -16.47 -2.42
C THR A 253 -10.86 -14.96 -2.36
N PHE A 254 -10.25 -14.28 -3.32
CA PHE A 254 -10.23 -12.82 -3.42
C PHE A 254 -11.24 -12.33 -4.45
N VAL A 255 -11.89 -11.20 -4.16
CA VAL A 255 -12.76 -10.51 -5.12
C VAL A 255 -11.97 -9.38 -5.78
N PHE A 256 -12.11 -9.23 -7.10
CA PHE A 256 -11.57 -8.06 -7.79
C PHE A 256 -12.61 -6.94 -7.77
N ARG A 257 -12.24 -5.79 -7.20
CA ARG A 257 -13.07 -4.59 -7.06
C ARG A 257 -12.25 -3.35 -7.49
N PRO A 258 -11.94 -3.23 -8.80
CA PRO A 258 -11.30 -2.05 -9.36
C PRO A 258 -12.25 -0.84 -9.37
#